data_AF-A0A841MNQ7-F1
#
_entry.id   AF-A0A841MNQ7-F1
#
_cell.length_a   1.000
_cell.length_b   1.000
_cell.length_c   1.000
_cell.angle_alpha   90.00
_cell.angle_beta   90.00
_cell.angle_gamma   90.00
#
_symmetry.space_group_name_H-M   'P 1'
#
loop_
_entity.id
_entity.type
_entity.pdbx_description
1 polymer ?
#
loop_
_entity_poly.entity_id
_entity_poly.type
_entity_poly.pdbx_seq_one_letter_code
_entity_poly.pdbx_strand_id
1 'polypeptide(L)'
;MKTLIKSSLFGLSAAFLFAQCSPQKTEEASTEEMVVEDAKTPTLTKVWETPATLTTCESVLYDANTGNLYVSNIEGTPTDKDGKGSISILDKNGTIVNQEWVTGLNAPKGMAISDGKLYVTDIDELVEIDLESGEITNKYPVEGAEFLNDAAAYNGKIYFTGMNKGLLHVLDEGVVSTVSEGNASLNGVAVSSDGKIYGLDGSGLKMFNADGSSTMLNTTVTGGDGLIILGDGNYVASKWVGEIYFVSGDGQTLLLDTKAEESNTADVGFIPEENLVLVPTFMKNKVVAYKLDY
;
A
#
# COMPACT_ATOMS: atom_id res chain seq x y z
N MET A 1 6.69 50.43 64.60
CA MET A 1 6.31 50.54 66.02
C MET A 1 4.82 50.21 66.13
N LYS A 2 4.45 49.47 67.18
CA LYS A 2 3.12 49.00 67.63
C LYS A 2 1.94 49.88 67.17
N THR A 3 0.72 49.38 66.98
CA THR A 3 -0.27 49.06 68.05
C THR A 3 -1.58 48.63 67.35
N LEU A 4 -2.19 47.46 67.62
CA LEU A 4 -3.40 47.20 68.46
C LEU A 4 -4.55 48.25 68.26
N ILE A 5 -5.86 48.02 68.30
CA ILE A 5 -6.79 46.91 68.60
C ILE A 5 -8.22 47.51 68.34
N LYS A 6 -9.21 46.65 68.00
CA LYS A 6 -10.69 46.70 68.25
C LYS A 6 -11.43 48.06 68.19
N SER A 7 -12.64 48.16 67.63
CA SER A 7 -13.87 47.73 68.30
C SER A 7 -15.11 47.84 67.39
N SER A 8 -15.96 46.82 67.52
CA SER A 8 -17.41 46.74 67.34
C SER A 8 -18.24 48.01 67.09
N LEU A 9 -19.24 47.91 66.20
CA LEU A 9 -20.63 48.15 66.58
C LEU A 9 -21.61 47.44 65.62
N PHE A 10 -22.53 46.68 66.23
CA PHE A 10 -23.67 46.01 65.60
C PHE A 10 -24.76 47.05 65.31
N GLY A 11 -25.33 47.02 64.11
CA GLY A 11 -26.49 47.83 63.73
C GLY A 11 -27.29 47.10 62.65
N LEU A 12 -28.28 46.33 63.08
CA LEU A 12 -29.23 45.62 62.23
C LEU A 12 -30.16 46.65 61.58
N SER A 13 -30.09 46.81 60.26
CA SER A 13 -31.11 47.51 59.47
C SER A 13 -31.66 46.54 58.43
N ALA A 14 -32.95 46.23 58.56
CA ALA A 14 -33.71 45.44 57.62
C ALA A 14 -33.86 46.20 56.30
N ALA A 15 -33.28 45.66 55.22
CA ALA A 15 -33.45 46.17 53.88
C ALA A 15 -34.37 45.22 53.08
N PHE A 16 -35.50 45.77 52.63
CA PHE A 16 -36.39 45.16 51.65
C PHE A 16 -35.62 44.90 50.34
N LEU A 17 -35.49 43.64 49.96
CA LEU A 17 -34.98 43.22 48.66
C LEU A 17 -36.03 43.51 47.59
N PHE A 18 -35.83 44.58 46.82
CA PHE A 18 -36.45 44.71 45.50
C PHE A 18 -35.71 43.77 44.55
N ALA A 19 -36.38 42.71 44.11
CA ALA A 19 -35.91 41.87 43.02
C ALA A 19 -35.97 42.67 41.70
N GLN A 20 -34.81 43.12 41.22
CA GLN A 20 -34.66 43.46 39.80
C GLN A 20 -34.24 42.20 39.06
N CYS A 21 -35.16 41.64 38.27
CA CYS A 21 -34.84 40.65 37.25
C CYS A 21 -33.99 41.31 36.16
N SER A 22 -32.73 40.93 36.05
CA SER A 22 -32.04 40.92 34.76
C SER A 22 -32.38 39.61 34.04
N PRO A 23 -32.66 39.61 32.73
CA PRO A 23 -32.86 38.37 31.99
C PRO A 23 -31.56 37.56 32.02
N GLN A 24 -31.63 36.40 32.67
CA GLN A 24 -30.59 35.39 32.64
C GLN A 24 -30.46 34.88 31.21
N LYS A 25 -29.29 35.11 30.59
CA LYS A 25 -28.93 34.48 29.33
C LYS A 25 -28.78 32.99 29.61
N THR A 26 -29.77 32.20 29.18
CA THR A 26 -29.66 30.75 29.16
C THR A 26 -28.55 30.41 28.17
N GLU A 27 -27.38 30.01 28.68
CA GLU A 27 -26.46 29.21 27.89
C GLU A 27 -27.10 27.83 27.75
N GLU A 28 -27.80 27.63 26.63
CA GLU A 28 -28.10 26.29 26.15
C GLU A 28 -26.75 25.61 25.90
N ALA A 29 -26.40 24.67 26.78
CA ALA A 29 -25.36 23.70 26.48
C ALA A 29 -25.87 22.91 25.26
N SER A 30 -25.39 23.26 24.07
CA SER A 30 -25.52 22.41 22.90
C SER A 30 -24.71 21.15 23.20
N THR A 31 -25.38 20.09 23.62
CA THR A 31 -24.88 18.74 23.43
C THR A 31 -24.71 18.59 21.92
N GLU A 32 -23.48 18.76 21.44
CA GLU A 32 -23.07 18.21 20.16
C GLU A 32 -23.32 16.71 20.27
N GLU A 33 -24.41 16.24 19.68
CA GLU A 33 -24.57 14.83 19.36
C GLU A 33 -23.37 14.50 18.45
N MET A 34 -22.35 13.86 19.02
CA MET A 34 -21.35 13.18 18.23
C MET A 34 -22.11 12.15 17.42
N VAL A 35 -22.30 12.42 16.12
CA VAL A 35 -22.72 11.42 15.16
C VAL A 35 -21.61 10.38 15.18
N VAL A 36 -21.85 9.28 15.89
CA VAL A 36 -21.00 8.10 15.77
C VAL A 36 -21.32 7.57 14.39
N GLU A 37 -20.50 7.91 13.39
CA GLU A 37 -20.56 7.21 12.11
C GLU A 37 -20.33 5.73 12.41
N ASP A 38 -21.32 4.90 12.09
CA ASP A 38 -21.13 3.45 12.15
C ASP A 38 -19.95 3.11 11.24
N ALA A 39 -18.91 2.49 11.81
CA ALA A 39 -17.75 2.03 11.07
C ALA A 39 -18.21 1.11 9.94
N LYS A 40 -18.00 1.55 8.71
CA LYS A 40 -18.43 0.83 7.51
C LYS A 40 -17.60 -0.45 7.38
N THR A 41 -18.25 -1.59 7.21
CA THR A 41 -17.53 -2.84 6.90
C THR A 41 -16.89 -2.70 5.52
N PRO A 42 -15.56 -2.85 5.40
CA PRO A 42 -14.87 -2.76 4.12
C PRO A 42 -15.33 -3.83 3.12
N THR A 43 -15.48 -3.47 1.85
CA THR A 43 -15.89 -4.42 0.78
C THR A 43 -15.16 -4.17 -0.53
N LEU A 44 -15.09 -5.22 -1.38
CA LEU A 44 -14.67 -5.14 -2.77
C LEU A 44 -15.82 -5.53 -3.71
N THR A 45 -16.10 -4.68 -4.70
CA THR A 45 -17.09 -4.96 -5.75
C THR A 45 -16.42 -4.96 -7.12
N LYS A 46 -16.49 -6.05 -7.87
CA LYS A 46 -15.89 -6.14 -9.21
C LYS A 46 -16.46 -5.06 -10.14
N VAL A 47 -15.57 -4.36 -10.84
CA VAL A 47 -15.91 -3.30 -11.80
C VAL A 47 -15.68 -3.79 -13.22
N TRP A 48 -14.47 -4.24 -13.52
CA TRP A 48 -14.09 -4.77 -14.83
C TRP A 48 -13.05 -5.88 -14.70
N GLU A 49 -12.87 -6.64 -15.77
CA GLU A 49 -11.73 -7.56 -15.92
C GLU A 49 -11.26 -7.54 -17.38
N THR A 50 -9.97 -7.78 -17.59
CA THR A 50 -9.41 -7.92 -18.94
C THR A 50 -9.77 -9.29 -19.54
N PRO A 51 -9.64 -9.46 -20.87
CA PRO A 51 -9.48 -10.77 -21.46
C PRO A 51 -8.33 -11.55 -20.80
N ALA A 52 -8.45 -12.89 -20.80
CA ALA A 52 -7.46 -13.80 -20.22
C ALA A 52 -6.26 -14.03 -21.15
N THR A 53 -5.55 -12.96 -21.53
CA THR A 53 -4.41 -12.97 -22.47
C THR A 53 -3.10 -12.46 -21.86
N LEU A 54 -3.11 -12.00 -20.61
CA LEU A 54 -1.95 -11.48 -19.88
C LEU A 54 -1.27 -12.63 -19.14
N THR A 55 -0.43 -13.39 -19.85
CA THR A 55 0.16 -14.66 -19.39
C THR A 55 0.86 -14.52 -18.05
N THR A 56 0.41 -15.29 -17.05
CA THR A 56 0.96 -15.31 -15.70
C THR A 56 1.23 -13.90 -15.17
N CYS A 57 0.23 -13.02 -15.29
CA CYS A 57 0.37 -11.65 -14.82
C CYS A 57 0.63 -11.63 -13.31
N GLU A 58 1.71 -10.97 -12.93
CA GLU A 58 2.26 -11.03 -11.58
C GLU A 58 1.93 -9.75 -10.82
N SER A 59 2.26 -8.59 -11.39
CA SER A 59 2.03 -7.27 -10.80
C SER A 59 1.25 -6.35 -11.74
N VAL A 60 0.57 -5.35 -11.16
CA VAL A 60 -0.09 -4.27 -11.88
C VAL A 60 0.19 -2.92 -11.20
N LEU A 61 0.82 -2.01 -11.93
CA LEU A 61 1.22 -0.70 -11.42
C LEU A 61 0.46 0.42 -12.13
N TYR A 62 -0.11 1.35 -11.36
CA TYR A 62 -0.77 2.54 -11.87
C TYR A 62 0.21 3.71 -12.02
N ASP A 63 0.25 4.35 -13.20
CA ASP A 63 0.92 5.63 -13.39
C ASP A 63 -0.09 6.78 -13.37
N ALA A 64 -0.12 7.51 -12.26
CA ALA A 64 -1.00 8.67 -12.07
C ALA A 64 -0.73 9.83 -13.05
N ASN A 65 0.45 9.90 -13.69
CA ASN A 65 0.75 10.96 -14.63
C ASN A 65 0.08 10.75 -15.99
N THR A 66 0.01 9.50 -16.44
CA THR A 66 -0.51 9.16 -17.77
C THR A 66 -1.89 8.50 -17.73
N GLY A 67 -2.28 7.93 -16.59
CA GLY A 67 -3.49 7.12 -16.47
C GLY A 67 -3.32 5.67 -16.93
N ASN A 68 -2.11 5.27 -17.31
CA ASN A 68 -1.80 3.92 -17.78
C ASN A 68 -1.62 2.94 -16.63
N LEU A 69 -1.92 1.67 -16.91
CA LEU A 69 -1.56 0.54 -16.05
C LEU A 69 -0.45 -0.26 -16.74
N TYR A 70 0.60 -0.55 -16.02
CA TYR A 70 1.66 -1.46 -16.44
C TYR A 70 1.42 -2.82 -15.80
N VAL A 71 1.52 -3.90 -16.58
CA VAL A 71 1.32 -5.26 -16.09
C VAL A 71 2.54 -6.10 -16.44
N SER A 72 3.14 -6.74 -15.44
CA SER A 72 4.23 -7.69 -15.67
C SER A 72 3.70 -9.08 -15.97
N ASN A 73 4.25 -9.74 -17.00
CA ASN A 73 3.83 -11.06 -17.44
C ASN A 73 4.99 -12.04 -17.38
N ILE A 74 4.81 -13.12 -16.63
CA ILE A 74 5.78 -14.23 -16.59
C ILE A 74 5.44 -15.20 -17.72
N GLU A 75 6.02 -14.95 -18.88
CA GLU A 75 5.91 -15.83 -20.04
C GLU A 75 6.90 -16.99 -19.94
N GLY A 76 6.58 -18.02 -19.17
CA GLY A 76 7.51 -19.12 -18.93
C GLY A 76 7.35 -19.67 -17.52
N THR A 77 8.47 -19.87 -16.82
CA THR A 77 8.43 -20.21 -15.41
C THR A 77 8.91 -19.03 -14.56
N PRO A 78 8.48 -18.91 -13.29
CA PRO A 78 8.85 -17.77 -12.44
C PRO A 78 10.34 -17.64 -12.11
N THR A 79 11.17 -18.63 -12.49
CA THR A 79 12.58 -18.76 -12.12
C THR A 79 13.54 -18.91 -13.30
N ASP A 80 13.04 -19.11 -14.52
CA ASP A 80 13.90 -19.32 -15.69
C ASP A 80 14.37 -17.99 -16.29
N LYS A 81 15.66 -17.90 -16.59
CA LYS A 81 16.26 -16.76 -17.30
C LYS A 81 16.20 -16.94 -18.81
N ASP A 82 15.01 -16.94 -19.38
CA ASP A 82 14.77 -17.32 -20.78
C ASP A 82 14.44 -16.14 -21.72
N GLY A 83 14.37 -14.92 -21.21
CA GLY A 83 14.12 -13.70 -22.00
C GLY A 83 12.73 -13.60 -22.62
N LYS A 84 11.74 -14.35 -22.13
CA LYS A 84 10.37 -14.34 -22.68
C LYS A 84 9.42 -13.38 -21.98
N GLY A 85 9.68 -13.02 -20.73
CA GLY A 85 8.85 -12.10 -19.96
C GLY A 85 8.66 -10.74 -20.64
N SER A 86 7.50 -10.13 -20.36
CA SER A 86 7.07 -8.89 -20.98
C SER A 86 6.36 -7.95 -20.01
N ILE A 87 6.25 -6.68 -20.39
CA ILE A 87 5.38 -5.69 -19.75
C ILE A 87 4.29 -5.29 -20.74
N SER A 88 3.02 -5.36 -20.33
CA SER A 88 1.88 -4.82 -21.07
C SER A 88 1.49 -3.43 -20.57
N ILE A 89 0.84 -2.64 -21.44
CA ILE A 89 0.15 -1.40 -21.10
C ILE A 89 -1.35 -1.59 -21.27
N LEU A 90 -2.10 -1.22 -20.25
CA LEU A 90 -3.55 -1.11 -20.27
C LEU A 90 -3.97 0.34 -20.02
N ASP A 91 -5.17 0.70 -20.45
CA ASP A 91 -5.85 1.90 -19.94
C ASP A 91 -6.51 1.61 -18.57
N LYS A 92 -6.96 2.66 -17.89
CA LYS A 92 -7.64 2.56 -16.59
C LYS A 92 -8.96 1.78 -16.60
N ASN A 93 -9.52 1.49 -17.78
CA ASN A 93 -10.75 0.72 -17.94
C ASN A 93 -10.47 -0.77 -18.21
N GLY A 94 -9.20 -1.19 -18.18
CA GLY A 94 -8.79 -2.57 -18.44
C GLY A 94 -8.68 -2.91 -19.94
N THR A 95 -8.71 -1.91 -20.83
CA THR A 95 -8.43 -2.15 -22.25
C THR A 95 -6.94 -2.35 -22.42
N ILE A 96 -6.52 -3.47 -23.01
CA ILE A 96 -5.12 -3.71 -23.37
C ILE A 96 -4.76 -2.79 -24.54
N VAL A 97 -3.90 -1.81 -24.29
CA VAL A 97 -3.41 -0.83 -25.28
C VAL A 97 -2.23 -1.40 -26.05
N ASN A 98 -1.31 -2.04 -25.33
CA ASN A 98 -0.17 -2.73 -25.91
C ASN A 98 0.14 -3.97 -25.08
N GLN A 99 0.04 -5.16 -25.66
CA GLN A 99 0.25 -6.40 -24.92
C GLN A 99 1.73 -6.68 -24.64
N GLU A 100 2.63 -6.28 -25.54
CA GLU A 100 4.07 -6.60 -25.47
C GLU A 100 4.86 -5.29 -25.64
N TRP A 101 4.64 -4.34 -24.72
CA TRP A 101 5.30 -3.03 -24.79
C TRP A 101 6.81 -3.15 -24.57
N VAL A 102 7.21 -3.93 -23.57
CA VAL A 102 8.61 -4.32 -23.35
C VAL A 102 8.70 -5.84 -23.39
N THR A 103 9.73 -6.37 -24.05
CA THR A 103 10.02 -7.80 -24.17
C THR A 103 11.49 -8.05 -23.88
N GLY A 104 11.89 -9.31 -23.75
CA GLY A 104 13.29 -9.68 -23.45
C GLY A 104 13.63 -9.68 -21.96
N LEU A 105 12.63 -9.55 -21.09
CA LEU A 105 12.74 -9.78 -19.64
C LEU A 105 12.66 -11.29 -19.36
N ASN A 106 13.06 -11.75 -18.19
CA ASN A 106 13.00 -13.18 -17.87
C ASN A 106 11.66 -13.56 -17.25
N ALA A 107 11.43 -13.16 -16.01
CA ALA A 107 10.20 -13.39 -15.26
C ALA A 107 9.88 -12.14 -14.42
N PRO A 108 9.49 -11.02 -15.07
CA PRO A 108 9.26 -9.74 -14.41
C PRO A 108 8.13 -9.86 -13.38
N LYS A 109 8.27 -9.16 -12.25
CA LYS A 109 7.33 -9.22 -11.11
C LYS A 109 6.89 -7.82 -10.72
N GLY A 110 7.14 -7.38 -9.49
CA GLY A 110 6.81 -6.05 -9.01
C GLY A 110 7.57 -4.94 -9.72
N MET A 111 6.95 -3.77 -9.65
CA MET A 111 7.32 -2.61 -10.45
C MET A 111 7.20 -1.33 -9.65
N ALA A 112 8.09 -0.38 -9.93
CA ALA A 112 8.02 0.97 -9.38
C ALA A 112 8.32 2.02 -10.45
N ILE A 113 7.71 3.20 -10.34
CA ILE A 113 7.99 4.33 -11.23
C ILE A 113 8.74 5.42 -10.47
N SER A 114 9.85 5.90 -11.02
CA SER A 114 10.54 7.11 -10.55
C SER A 114 11.19 7.84 -11.71
N ASP A 115 11.08 9.17 -11.73
CA ASP A 115 11.82 10.05 -12.64
C ASP A 115 11.74 9.68 -14.13
N GLY A 116 10.54 9.30 -14.59
CA GLY A 116 10.31 8.92 -15.99
C GLY A 116 10.81 7.51 -16.35
N LYS A 117 11.21 6.71 -15.36
CA LYS A 117 11.64 5.32 -15.52
C LYS A 117 10.70 4.36 -14.81
N LEU A 118 10.52 3.19 -15.42
CA LEU A 118 9.93 2.01 -14.79
C LEU A 118 11.07 1.09 -14.32
N TYR A 119 11.03 0.71 -13.06
CA TYR A 119 11.94 -0.25 -12.46
C TYR A 119 11.19 -1.56 -12.25
N VAL A 120 11.77 -2.67 -12.69
CA VAL A 120 11.12 -3.99 -12.68
C VAL A 120 12.06 -5.00 -12.04
N THR A 121 11.59 -5.74 -11.04
CA THR A 121 12.34 -6.87 -10.50
C THR A 121 12.27 -8.04 -11.47
N ASP A 122 13.42 -8.58 -11.86
CA ASP A 122 13.54 -9.66 -12.83
C ASP A 122 14.52 -10.74 -12.32
N ILE A 123 14.03 -11.60 -11.42
CA ILE A 123 14.73 -12.73 -10.79
C ILE A 123 15.95 -12.34 -9.94
N ASP A 124 17.05 -11.91 -10.55
CA ASP A 124 18.31 -11.59 -9.88
C ASP A 124 18.85 -10.20 -10.25
N GLU A 125 18.09 -9.42 -11.01
CA GLU A 125 18.40 -8.05 -11.39
C GLU A 125 17.19 -7.13 -11.25
N LEU A 126 17.46 -5.85 -10.98
CA LEU A 126 16.48 -4.79 -11.15
C LEU A 126 16.71 -4.17 -12.54
N VAL A 127 15.68 -4.13 -13.37
CA VAL A 127 15.75 -3.60 -14.74
C VAL A 127 15.16 -2.20 -14.76
N GLU A 128 15.85 -1.26 -15.40
CA GLU A 128 15.37 0.11 -15.61
C GLU A 128 14.97 0.29 -17.06
N ILE A 129 13.76 0.79 -17.26
CA ILE A 129 13.11 0.98 -18.56
C ILE A 129 12.68 2.44 -18.67
N ASP A 130 12.98 3.06 -19.80
CA ASP A 130 12.46 4.37 -20.14
C ASP A 130 10.95 4.33 -20.43
N LEU A 131 10.15 5.09 -19.68
CA LEU A 131 8.68 5.04 -19.82
C LEU A 131 8.17 5.55 -21.16
N GLU A 132 8.88 6.50 -21.79
CA GLU A 132 8.45 7.09 -23.07
C GLU A 132 8.75 6.15 -24.24
N SER A 133 9.95 5.59 -24.29
CA SER A 133 10.41 4.77 -25.42
C SER A 133 10.20 3.27 -25.23
N GLY A 134 10.09 2.77 -23.99
CA GLY A 134 10.12 1.34 -23.67
C GLY A 134 11.51 0.72 -23.79
N GLU A 135 12.57 1.51 -23.94
CA GLU A 135 13.94 1.00 -24.01
C GLU A 135 14.43 0.58 -22.62
N ILE A 136 15.02 -0.61 -22.51
CA ILE A 136 15.77 -1.02 -21.32
C ILE A 136 17.06 -0.18 -21.27
N THR A 137 17.12 0.80 -20.37
CA THR A 137 18.25 1.73 -20.25
C THR A 137 19.33 1.24 -19.29
N ASN A 138 18.99 0.39 -18.34
CA ASN A 138 19.97 -0.20 -17.43
C ASN A 138 19.51 -1.53 -16.84
N LYS A 139 20.46 -2.30 -16.31
CA LYS A 139 20.24 -3.49 -15.49
C LYS A 139 21.17 -3.44 -14.30
N TYR A 140 20.63 -3.67 -13.11
CA TYR A 140 21.35 -3.67 -11.84
C TYR A 140 21.35 -5.09 -11.26
N PRO A 141 22.39 -5.90 -11.53
CA PRO A 141 22.52 -7.22 -10.94
C PRO A 141 22.63 -7.14 -9.42
N VAL A 142 21.96 -8.04 -8.71
CA VAL A 142 21.99 -8.14 -7.25
C VAL A 142 22.69 -9.43 -6.86
N GLU A 143 23.89 -9.30 -6.30
CA GLU A 143 24.72 -10.46 -5.99
C GLU A 143 24.01 -11.41 -5.00
N GLY A 144 23.87 -12.67 -5.40
CA GLY A 144 23.23 -13.71 -4.59
C GLY A 144 21.70 -13.65 -4.55
N ALA A 145 21.06 -12.73 -5.29
CA ALA A 145 19.63 -12.75 -5.49
C ALA A 145 19.20 -13.97 -6.33
N GLU A 146 18.10 -14.60 -5.91
CA GLU A 146 17.54 -15.78 -6.57
C GLU A 146 16.08 -15.56 -6.98
N PHE A 147 15.41 -14.59 -6.36
CA PHE A 147 14.00 -14.31 -6.52
C PHE A 147 13.67 -12.91 -5.97
N LEU A 148 14.07 -11.87 -6.71
CA LEU A 148 13.57 -10.52 -6.50
C LEU A 148 12.08 -10.50 -6.85
N ASN A 149 11.27 -9.84 -6.02
CA ASN A 149 9.82 -9.99 -6.10
C ASN A 149 9.05 -8.67 -6.25
N ASP A 150 9.01 -7.81 -5.25
CA ASP A 150 8.23 -6.57 -5.34
C ASP A 150 9.11 -5.31 -5.29
N ALA A 151 8.60 -4.17 -5.75
CA ALA A 151 9.29 -2.88 -5.78
C ALA A 151 8.37 -1.69 -5.49
N ALA A 152 8.92 -0.68 -4.80
CA ALA A 152 8.26 0.59 -4.54
C ALA A 152 9.26 1.75 -4.59
N ALA A 153 8.82 2.93 -5.03
CA ALA A 153 9.67 4.10 -5.19
C ALA A 153 9.34 5.21 -4.18
N TYR A 154 10.38 5.94 -3.76
CA TYR A 154 10.23 7.19 -3.00
C TYR A 154 11.43 8.11 -3.22
N ASN A 155 11.19 9.33 -3.70
CA ASN A 155 12.20 10.37 -3.91
C ASN A 155 13.46 9.88 -4.66
N GLY A 156 13.28 9.23 -5.81
CA GLY A 156 14.39 8.73 -6.63
C GLY A 156 15.01 7.41 -6.15
N LYS A 157 14.65 6.92 -4.96
CA LYS A 157 15.09 5.61 -4.45
C LYS A 157 14.09 4.54 -4.82
N ILE A 158 14.59 3.36 -5.15
CA ILE A 158 13.78 2.18 -5.44
C ILE A 158 14.04 1.13 -4.38
N TYR A 159 13.03 0.83 -3.57
CA TYR A 159 13.07 -0.23 -2.59
C TYR A 159 12.49 -1.49 -3.21
N PHE A 160 13.14 -2.63 -3.02
CA PHE A 160 12.68 -3.87 -3.63
C PHE A 160 13.06 -5.09 -2.81
N THR A 161 12.30 -6.17 -2.95
CA THR A 161 12.38 -7.33 -2.06
C THR A 161 13.09 -8.50 -2.70
N GLY A 162 13.90 -9.20 -1.93
CA GLY A 162 14.50 -10.49 -2.27
C GLY A 162 13.85 -11.61 -1.45
N MET A 163 12.83 -12.25 -2.01
CA MET A 163 11.90 -13.11 -1.27
C MET A 163 12.57 -14.31 -0.60
N ASN A 164 13.37 -15.07 -1.35
CA ASN A 164 13.99 -16.29 -0.83
C ASN A 164 15.02 -16.03 0.27
N LYS A 165 15.67 -14.87 0.25
CA LYS A 165 16.68 -14.47 1.24
C LYS A 165 16.10 -13.59 2.36
N GLY A 166 14.88 -13.09 2.19
CA GLY A 166 14.23 -12.21 3.16
C GLY A 166 14.90 -10.84 3.29
N LEU A 167 15.32 -10.28 2.15
CA LEU A 167 16.08 -9.04 2.07
C LEU A 167 15.21 -7.90 1.56
N LEU A 168 15.33 -6.73 2.18
CA LEU A 168 14.88 -5.46 1.61
C LEU A 168 16.12 -4.74 1.07
N HIS A 169 16.14 -4.47 -0.22
CA HIS A 169 17.18 -3.70 -0.88
C HIS A 169 16.72 -2.28 -1.20
N VAL A 170 17.69 -1.42 -1.51
CA VAL A 170 17.46 -0.11 -2.11
C VAL A 170 18.45 0.13 -3.25
N LEU A 171 17.95 0.63 -4.38
CA LEU A 171 18.74 1.32 -5.40
C LEU A 171 18.71 2.81 -5.09
N ASP A 172 19.89 3.39 -4.95
CA ASP A 172 20.08 4.81 -4.68
C ASP A 172 21.26 5.34 -5.49
N GLU A 173 21.01 6.31 -6.36
CA GLU A 173 22.04 6.89 -7.25
C GLU A 173 22.87 5.84 -8.03
N GLY A 174 22.21 4.76 -8.48
CA GLY A 174 22.83 3.67 -9.23
C GLY A 174 23.54 2.61 -8.37
N VAL A 175 23.50 2.72 -7.04
CA VAL A 175 24.10 1.79 -6.10
C VAL A 175 23.03 0.95 -5.40
N VAL A 176 23.16 -0.37 -5.50
CA VAL A 176 22.31 -1.30 -4.75
C VAL A 176 22.93 -1.58 -3.38
N SER A 177 22.11 -1.52 -2.32
CA SER A 177 22.50 -1.89 -0.96
C SER A 177 21.34 -2.57 -0.21
N THR A 178 21.64 -3.24 0.90
CA THR A 178 20.64 -3.91 1.75
C THR A 178 20.22 -3.00 2.90
N VAL A 179 18.91 -2.84 3.08
CA VAL A 179 18.28 -2.06 4.15
C VAL A 179 17.90 -2.92 5.35
N SER A 180 17.37 -4.12 5.10
CA SER A 180 16.90 -5.04 6.14
C SER A 180 17.10 -6.49 5.72
N GLU A 181 17.31 -7.36 6.70
CA GLU A 181 17.55 -8.79 6.52
C GLU A 181 16.71 -9.61 7.51
N GLY A 182 16.56 -10.92 7.25
CA GLY A 182 15.88 -11.84 8.17
C GLY A 182 14.34 -11.79 8.10
N ASN A 183 13.78 -11.24 7.02
CA ASN A 183 12.35 -11.12 6.81
C ASN A 183 11.83 -12.33 6.00
N ALA A 184 11.41 -13.40 6.68
CA ALA A 184 11.09 -14.68 6.04
C ALA A 184 10.06 -14.53 4.92
N SER A 185 10.45 -14.88 3.68
CA SER A 185 9.59 -14.77 2.49
C SER A 185 9.04 -13.36 2.28
N LEU A 186 9.88 -12.34 2.45
CA LEU A 186 9.50 -10.94 2.21
C LEU A 186 9.06 -10.74 0.77
N ASN A 187 7.81 -10.33 0.60
CA ASN A 187 7.17 -10.26 -0.69
C ASN A 187 6.80 -8.81 -1.00
N GLY A 188 5.55 -8.39 -0.74
CA GLY A 188 5.11 -7.04 -1.02
C GLY A 188 5.87 -5.96 -0.26
N VAL A 189 6.11 -4.84 -0.92
CA VAL A 189 6.72 -3.63 -0.36
C VAL A 189 5.94 -2.40 -0.80
N ALA A 190 5.70 -1.49 0.14
CA ALA A 190 5.06 -0.22 -0.17
C ALA A 190 5.74 0.91 0.59
N VAL A 191 5.80 2.09 -0.01
CA VAL A 191 6.33 3.29 0.64
C VAL A 191 5.23 4.33 0.73
N SER A 192 5.02 4.83 1.94
CA SER A 192 4.06 5.91 2.20
C SER A 192 4.58 7.26 1.73
N SER A 193 3.68 8.24 1.63
CA SER A 193 4.01 9.60 1.15
C SER A 193 5.01 10.35 2.04
N ASP A 194 5.19 9.94 3.30
CA ASP A 194 6.20 10.48 4.22
C ASP A 194 7.51 9.66 4.25
N GLY A 195 7.64 8.66 3.36
CA GLY A 195 8.86 7.87 3.18
C GLY A 195 9.01 6.68 4.11
N LYS A 196 8.00 6.33 4.92
CA LYS A 196 8.04 5.07 5.70
C LYS A 196 7.81 3.87 4.77
N ILE A 197 8.61 2.84 4.97
CA ILE A 197 8.62 1.61 4.18
C ILE A 197 7.88 0.53 4.95
N TYR A 198 7.00 -0.18 4.27
CA TYR A 198 6.21 -1.29 4.80
C TYR A 198 6.49 -2.53 3.99
N GLY A 199 6.38 -3.68 4.65
CA GLY A 199 6.57 -4.98 4.03
C GLY A 199 5.50 -5.97 4.45
N LEU A 200 5.24 -6.93 3.58
CA LEU A 200 4.37 -8.06 3.84
C LEU A 200 5.16 -9.34 3.65
N ASP A 201 5.25 -10.16 4.70
CA ASP A 201 6.08 -11.37 4.68
C ASP A 201 5.42 -12.54 5.42
N GLY A 202 6.16 -13.63 5.61
CA GLY A 202 5.73 -14.83 6.31
C GLY A 202 5.25 -14.60 7.77
N SER A 203 5.61 -13.48 8.39
CA SER A 203 5.17 -13.09 9.73
C SER A 203 4.00 -12.09 9.75
N GLY A 204 3.76 -11.41 8.64
CA GLY A 204 2.64 -10.48 8.44
C GLY A 204 3.07 -9.09 8.01
N LEU A 205 2.16 -8.11 8.20
CA LEU A 205 2.41 -6.71 7.85
C LEU A 205 3.31 -6.04 8.88
N LYS A 206 4.34 -5.36 8.39
CA LYS A 206 5.31 -4.63 9.21
C LYS A 206 5.70 -3.29 8.60
N MET A 207 6.22 -2.41 9.44
CA MET A 207 6.94 -1.20 9.04
C MET A 207 8.43 -1.39 9.31
N PHE A 208 9.29 -1.04 8.36
CA PHE A 208 10.73 -1.04 8.55
C PHE A 208 11.19 0.24 9.25
N ASN A 209 12.10 0.09 10.20
CA ASN A 209 12.71 1.19 10.94
C ASN A 209 14.02 1.61 10.26
N ALA A 210 14.49 2.83 10.55
CA ALA A 210 15.69 3.38 9.94
C ALA A 210 16.99 2.60 10.26
N ASP A 211 16.99 1.80 11.32
CA ASP A 211 18.11 0.93 11.70
C ASP A 211 18.06 -0.47 11.04
N GLY A 212 17.11 -0.70 10.13
CA GLY A 212 16.90 -1.97 9.44
C GLY A 212 16.06 -2.98 10.23
N SER A 213 15.68 -2.69 11.48
CA SER A 213 14.71 -3.50 12.23
C SER A 213 13.28 -3.28 11.71
N SER A 214 12.30 -4.01 12.25
CA SER A 214 10.89 -3.82 11.88
C SER A 214 9.95 -3.83 13.07
N THR A 215 8.82 -3.15 12.90
CA THR A 215 7.70 -3.11 13.85
C THR A 215 6.52 -3.83 13.23
N MET A 216 6.02 -4.89 13.89
CA MET A 216 4.84 -5.62 13.43
C MET A 216 3.58 -4.77 13.62
N LEU A 217 2.76 -4.72 12.57
CA LEU A 217 1.47 -4.01 12.56
C LEU A 217 0.30 -4.99 12.53
N ASN A 218 0.46 -6.12 11.85
CA ASN A 218 -0.50 -7.21 11.84
C ASN A 218 0.22 -8.56 11.75
N THR A 219 -0.18 -9.52 12.56
CA THR A 219 0.39 -10.89 12.59
C THR A 219 -0.61 -11.96 12.19
N THR A 220 -1.77 -11.57 11.66
CA THR A 220 -2.84 -12.48 11.23
C THR A 220 -2.79 -12.72 9.73
N VAL A 221 -2.61 -11.66 8.94
CA VAL A 221 -2.44 -11.74 7.48
C VAL A 221 -0.97 -12.05 7.19
N THR A 222 -0.61 -13.33 7.24
CA THR A 222 0.77 -13.82 7.06
C THR A 222 1.02 -14.40 5.67
N GLY A 223 2.29 -14.40 5.24
CA GLY A 223 2.72 -14.97 3.95
C GLY A 223 2.18 -14.22 2.75
N GLY A 224 1.80 -12.95 2.95
CA GLY A 224 1.13 -12.16 1.93
C GLY A 224 1.98 -11.87 0.71
N ASP A 225 1.31 -11.34 -0.30
CA ASP A 225 1.85 -11.03 -1.62
C ASP A 225 1.97 -9.51 -1.73
N GLY A 226 1.05 -8.85 -2.45
CA GLY A 226 0.99 -7.41 -2.62
C GLY A 226 0.48 -6.62 -1.42
N LEU A 227 0.86 -5.34 -1.38
CA LEU A 227 0.55 -4.41 -0.29
C LEU A 227 0.21 -3.01 -0.82
N ILE A 228 -0.94 -2.48 -0.43
CA ILE A 228 -1.33 -1.07 -0.64
C ILE A 228 -1.41 -0.37 0.70
N ILE A 229 -0.87 0.86 0.75
CA ILE A 229 -1.08 1.80 1.86
C ILE A 229 -2.21 2.74 1.47
N LEU A 230 -3.32 2.70 2.20
CA LEU A 230 -4.48 3.57 1.95
C LEU A 230 -4.38 4.92 2.69
N GLY A 231 -3.54 4.99 3.73
CA GLY A 231 -3.45 6.13 4.64
C GLY A 231 -4.12 5.85 5.98
N ASP A 232 -3.84 6.69 6.97
CA ASP A 232 -4.45 6.64 8.32
C ASP A 232 -4.38 5.25 9.01
N GLY A 233 -3.33 4.48 8.72
CA GLY A 233 -3.14 3.14 9.27
C GLY A 233 -3.99 2.05 8.63
N ASN A 234 -4.57 2.32 7.46
CA ASN A 234 -5.33 1.36 6.66
C ASN A 234 -4.49 0.81 5.50
N TYR A 235 -4.65 -0.48 5.24
CA TYR A 235 -3.89 -1.21 4.23
C TYR A 235 -4.79 -2.21 3.48
N VAL A 236 -4.42 -2.52 2.25
CA VAL A 236 -4.91 -3.71 1.54
C VAL A 236 -3.74 -4.67 1.39
N ALA A 237 -3.93 -5.93 1.77
CA ALA A 237 -2.91 -6.96 1.70
C ALA A 237 -3.46 -8.18 0.96
N SER A 238 -2.80 -8.62 -0.10
CA SER A 238 -3.16 -9.86 -0.78
C SER A 238 -2.39 -11.06 -0.21
N LYS A 239 -2.90 -12.25 -0.48
CA LYS A 239 -2.20 -13.52 -0.28
C LYS A 239 -2.38 -14.35 -1.53
N TRP A 240 -1.26 -14.80 -2.11
CA TRP A 240 -1.18 -15.52 -3.38
C TRP A 240 -2.29 -16.56 -3.61
N VAL A 241 -2.67 -17.29 -2.55
CA VAL A 241 -3.69 -18.34 -2.58
C VAL A 241 -5.08 -17.87 -3.05
N GLY A 242 -5.33 -16.57 -3.20
CA GLY A 242 -6.59 -16.01 -3.69
C GLY A 242 -7.33 -15.18 -2.65
N GLU A 243 -6.65 -14.67 -1.63
CA GLU A 243 -7.29 -13.84 -0.60
C GLU A 243 -6.82 -12.38 -0.71
N ILE A 244 -7.71 -11.45 -0.37
CA ILE A 244 -7.37 -10.04 -0.14
C ILE A 244 -8.00 -9.60 1.17
N TYR A 245 -7.24 -8.88 1.99
CA TYR A 245 -7.66 -8.36 3.29
C TYR A 245 -7.58 -6.84 3.32
N PHE A 246 -8.54 -6.23 3.99
CA PHE A 246 -8.38 -4.91 4.58
C PHE A 246 -7.73 -5.07 5.95
N VAL A 247 -6.75 -4.24 6.28
CA VAL A 247 -6.05 -4.27 7.57
C VAL A 247 -6.04 -2.86 8.17
N SER A 248 -6.40 -2.72 9.44
CA SER A 248 -6.36 -1.47 10.19
C SER A 248 -5.96 -1.69 11.65
N GLY A 249 -5.97 -0.63 12.45
CA GLY A 249 -5.77 -0.72 13.91
C GLY A 249 -6.82 -1.57 14.64
N ASP A 250 -8.00 -1.78 14.05
CA ASP A 250 -9.09 -2.58 14.62
C ASP A 250 -8.99 -4.07 14.27
N GLY A 251 -8.07 -4.45 13.37
CA GLY A 251 -7.85 -5.83 12.95
C GLY A 251 -7.83 -5.99 11.43
N GLN A 252 -8.38 -7.11 10.95
CA GLN A 252 -8.41 -7.42 9.52
C GLN A 252 -9.77 -7.97 9.09
N THR A 253 -10.20 -7.58 7.89
CA THR A 253 -11.44 -8.01 7.25
C THR A 253 -11.09 -8.69 5.93
N LEU A 254 -11.56 -9.92 5.73
CA LEU A 254 -11.45 -10.62 4.45
C LEU A 254 -12.36 -9.93 3.42
N LEU A 255 -11.77 -9.39 2.36
CA LEU A 255 -12.47 -8.67 1.29
C LEU A 255 -12.81 -9.56 0.10
N LEU A 256 -11.92 -10.51 -0.22
CA LEU A 256 -12.02 -11.39 -1.37
C LEU A 256 -11.44 -12.75 -1.03
N ASP A 257 -12.12 -13.81 -1.46
CA ASP A 257 -11.64 -15.20 -1.42
C ASP A 257 -12.00 -15.85 -2.76
N THR A 258 -10.98 -16.14 -3.57
CA THR A 258 -11.09 -16.74 -4.90
C THR A 258 -10.39 -18.11 -5.00
N LYS A 259 -10.19 -18.78 -3.86
CA LYS A 259 -9.56 -20.11 -3.82
C LYS A 259 -10.36 -21.14 -4.60
N ALA A 260 -11.70 -21.10 -4.51
CA ALA A 260 -12.57 -22.06 -5.18
C ALA A 260 -12.53 -21.93 -6.70
N GLU A 261 -12.26 -20.71 -7.19
CA GLU A 261 -12.10 -20.37 -8.59
C GLU A 261 -10.69 -20.67 -9.11
N GLU A 262 -9.75 -21.06 -8.23
CA GLU A 262 -8.33 -21.22 -8.52
C GLU A 262 -7.75 -19.95 -9.16
N SER A 263 -8.20 -18.78 -8.67
CA SER A 263 -7.72 -17.48 -9.13
C SER A 263 -6.85 -16.86 -8.05
N ASN A 264 -5.54 -16.97 -8.23
CA ASN A 264 -4.56 -16.39 -7.33
C ASN A 264 -4.60 -14.85 -7.36
N THR A 265 -4.33 -14.22 -6.22
CA THR A 265 -4.24 -12.76 -6.07
C THR A 265 -2.77 -12.38 -5.88
N ALA A 266 -2.02 -12.39 -6.98
CA ALA A 266 -0.55 -12.33 -6.99
C ALA A 266 0.01 -11.02 -6.44
N ASP A 267 -0.68 -9.92 -6.65
CA ASP A 267 -0.27 -8.61 -6.18
C ASP A 267 -1.52 -7.71 -6.08
N VAL A 268 -1.36 -6.45 -5.72
CA VAL A 268 -2.42 -5.44 -5.73
C VAL A 268 -1.90 -4.07 -6.15
N GLY A 269 -2.45 -3.53 -7.23
CA GLY A 269 -2.30 -2.12 -7.62
C GLY A 269 -3.46 -1.25 -7.12
N PHE A 270 -3.30 0.07 -7.11
CA PHE A 270 -4.35 0.97 -6.65
C PHE A 270 -4.49 2.23 -7.51
N ILE A 271 -5.73 2.60 -7.82
CA ILE A 271 -6.10 3.88 -8.44
C ILE A 271 -6.80 4.71 -7.35
N PRO A 272 -6.09 5.62 -6.66
CA PRO A 272 -6.61 6.30 -5.47
C PRO A 272 -7.87 7.14 -5.74
N GLU A 273 -7.88 7.90 -6.82
CA GLU A 273 -8.98 8.79 -7.17
C GLU A 273 -10.27 8.05 -7.54
N GLU A 274 -10.18 6.75 -7.86
CA GLU A 274 -11.32 5.89 -8.13
C GLU A 274 -11.56 4.83 -7.05
N ASN A 275 -10.75 4.78 -5.98
CA ASN A 275 -10.70 3.69 -5.01
C ASN A 275 -10.77 2.30 -5.69
N LEU A 276 -10.01 2.09 -6.76
CA LEU A 276 -9.96 0.80 -7.45
C LEU A 276 -8.73 0.02 -7.03
N VAL A 277 -8.96 -1.17 -6.46
CA VAL A 277 -7.93 -2.19 -6.25
C VAL A 277 -7.84 -3.03 -7.53
N LEU A 278 -6.64 -3.09 -8.10
CA LEU A 278 -6.31 -3.83 -9.30
C LEU A 278 -5.65 -5.15 -8.88
N VAL A 279 -6.15 -6.26 -9.41
CA VAL A 279 -5.74 -7.60 -8.97
C VAL A 279 -5.29 -8.40 -10.19
N PRO A 280 -3.97 -8.61 -10.38
CA PRO A 280 -3.44 -9.54 -11.36
C PRO A 280 -3.70 -10.98 -10.87
N THR A 281 -4.17 -11.82 -11.80
CA THR A 281 -4.61 -13.17 -11.49
C THR A 281 -3.64 -14.20 -12.05
N PHE A 282 -2.66 -14.61 -11.24
CA PHE A 282 -1.51 -15.41 -11.66
C PHE A 282 -1.86 -16.56 -12.63
N MET A 283 -2.78 -17.45 -12.24
CA MET A 283 -3.14 -18.61 -13.07
C MET A 283 -4.31 -18.37 -14.04
N LYS A 284 -4.95 -17.19 -13.99
CA LYS A 284 -6.10 -16.85 -14.85
C LYS A 284 -5.77 -15.81 -15.93
N ASN A 285 -4.53 -15.31 -15.97
CA ASN A 285 -3.98 -14.51 -17.05
C ASN A 285 -4.75 -13.20 -17.35
N LYS A 286 -5.28 -12.56 -16.31
CA LYS A 286 -6.06 -11.31 -16.45
C LYS A 286 -5.86 -10.41 -15.25
N VAL A 287 -6.14 -9.12 -15.44
CA VAL A 287 -6.29 -8.16 -14.35
C VAL A 287 -7.79 -7.95 -14.09
N VAL A 288 -8.16 -7.90 -12.80
CA VAL A 288 -9.53 -7.60 -12.36
C VAL A 288 -9.49 -6.36 -11.48
N ALA A 289 -10.35 -5.39 -11.75
CA ALA A 289 -10.51 -4.22 -10.89
C ALA A 289 -11.72 -4.37 -9.97
N TYR A 290 -11.53 -3.99 -8.71
CA TYR A 290 -12.55 -3.98 -7.69
C TYR A 290 -12.65 -2.59 -7.07
N LYS A 291 -13.87 -2.07 -6.94
CA LYS A 291 -14.16 -0.88 -6.16
C LYS A 291 -14.04 -1.23 -4.69
N LEU A 292 -13.13 -0.54 -4.00
CA LEU A 292 -12.98 -0.58 -2.56
C LEU A 292 -13.89 0.47 -1.92
N ASP A 293 -14.58 0.04 -0.88
CA ASP A 293 -15.48 0.87 -0.08
C ASP A 293 -15.28 0.56 1.40
N TYR A 294 -14.79 1.52 2.18
CA TYR A 294 -14.34 1.40 3.57
C TYR A 294 -14.47 2.73 4.31
#